data_AF-A0AA36D5P2-F1
#
_entry.id   AF-A0AA36D5P2-F1
#
_cell.length_a   1.000
_cell.length_b   1.000
_cell.length_c   1.000
_cell.angle_alpha   90.00
_cell.angle_beta   90.00
_cell.angle_gamma   90.00
#
_symmetry.space_group_name_H-M   'P 1'
#
loop_
_entity.id
_entity.type
_entity.pdbx_description
1 polymer ?
#
loop_
_entity_poly.entity_id
_entity_poly.type
_entity_poly.pdbx_seq_one_letter_code
_entity_poly.pdbx_strand_id
1 'polypeptide(L)'
;MALRTLSIIALAVLLQYAGACFSAGVCGGGCCGGGGGGCAPPPPPPVCGGGCGRGYQCGQYGCYRMRAKVSGAKTLNVLQEGNKDQLAQLTPDQKFKACCEERELPDGCLSKCTYRTFTRSALQAMYFKSDACPIQAAADIQFCAAQGRDHRDCCQRNGVTTTLAGEKCLIFCDQRPGNVTQLDLTYLPCLEHFDNMKSCFWFDMTHGPGASLPPAALPSRLAHQPRKIAYYRTSEEKFAF
;
A
#
# COMPACT_ATOMS: atom_id res chain seq x y z
N MET A 1 -15.73 -21.83 60.84
CA MET A 1 -15.79 -22.73 59.66
C MET A 1 -16.99 -22.43 58.75
N ALA A 2 -18.20 -22.19 59.29
CA ALA A 2 -19.42 -21.93 58.51
C ALA A 2 -19.35 -20.74 57.53
N LEU A 3 -18.65 -19.65 57.87
CA LEU A 3 -18.51 -18.50 56.95
C LEU A 3 -17.68 -18.82 55.70
N ARG A 4 -16.65 -19.66 55.85
CA ARG A 4 -15.78 -20.05 54.71
C ARG A 4 -16.50 -21.01 53.77
N THR A 5 -17.34 -21.90 54.29
CA THR A 5 -18.16 -22.80 53.48
C THR A 5 -19.25 -22.03 52.73
N LEU A 6 -19.86 -20.99 53.34
CA LEU A 6 -20.84 -20.13 52.67
C LEU A 6 -20.23 -19.33 51.51
N SER A 7 -19.02 -18.79 51.66
CA SER A 7 -18.33 -18.08 50.58
C SER A 7 -17.96 -18.99 49.41
N ILE A 8 -17.55 -20.24 49.68
CA ILE A 8 -17.22 -21.21 48.62
C ILE A 8 -18.47 -21.62 47.84
N ILE A 9 -19.59 -21.85 48.54
CA ILE A 9 -20.87 -22.18 47.90
C ILE A 9 -21.38 -21.00 47.05
N ALA A 10 -21.28 -19.76 47.55
CA ALA A 10 -21.66 -18.57 46.79
C ALA A 10 -20.83 -18.39 45.51
N LEU A 11 -19.50 -18.63 45.58
CA LEU A 11 -18.62 -18.53 44.42
C LEU A 11 -18.92 -19.62 43.37
N ALA A 12 -19.24 -20.84 43.82
CA ALA A 12 -19.62 -21.95 42.94
C ALA A 12 -20.96 -21.69 42.23
N VAL A 13 -21.93 -21.11 42.93
CA VAL A 13 -23.23 -20.74 42.34
C VAL A 13 -23.06 -19.61 41.31
N LEU A 14 -22.24 -18.60 41.58
CA LEU A 14 -21.92 -17.53 40.63
C LEU A 14 -21.27 -18.04 39.34
N LEU A 15 -20.38 -19.04 39.43
CA LEU A 15 -19.76 -19.68 38.27
C LEU A 15 -20.76 -20.46 37.41
N GLN A 16 -21.79 -21.06 38.01
CA GLN A 16 -22.84 -21.76 37.25
C GLN A 16 -23.75 -20.78 36.48
N TYR A 17 -24.10 -19.63 37.07
CA TYR A 17 -24.88 -18.61 36.36
C TYR A 17 -24.10 -17.92 35.24
N ALA A 18 -22.78 -17.79 35.37
CA ALA A 18 -21.94 -17.27 34.29
C ALA A 18 -21.91 -18.19 33.05
N GLY A 19 -21.97 -19.52 33.24
CA GLY A 19 -22.02 -20.49 32.13
C GLY A 19 -23.32 -20.45 31.32
N ALA A 20 -24.44 -20.08 31.96
CA ALA A 20 -25.72 -19.93 31.28
C ALA A 20 -25.77 -18.70 30.34
N CYS A 21 -24.95 -17.68 30.60
CA CYS A 21 -24.85 -16.49 29.73
C CYS A 21 -24.03 -16.72 28.46
N PHE A 22 -23.23 -17.80 28.37
CA PHE A 22 -22.49 -18.13 27.15
C PHE A 22 -23.26 -19.02 26.17
N SER A 23 -24.46 -19.50 26.53
CA SER A 23 -25.23 -20.46 25.73
C SER A 23 -26.57 -19.93 25.19
N ALA A 24 -26.97 -18.72 25.56
CA ALA A 24 -28.16 -18.07 25.00
C ALA A 24 -27.77 -17.14 23.84
N GLY A 25 -27.27 -17.73 22.76
CA GLY A 25 -27.16 -17.06 21.47
C GLY A 25 -28.55 -16.69 20.95
N VAL A 26 -29.01 -15.48 21.27
CA VAL A 26 -30.07 -14.80 20.51
C VAL A 26 -29.40 -14.19 19.28
N CYS A 27 -29.23 -15.00 18.25
CA CYS A 27 -28.95 -14.58 16.87
C CYS A 27 -29.38 -15.70 15.93
N GLY A 28 -30.32 -15.42 15.03
CA GLY A 28 -30.49 -16.20 13.81
C GLY A 28 -31.81 -16.95 13.67
N GLY A 29 -32.89 -16.19 13.45
CA GLY A 29 -34.02 -16.72 12.68
C GLY A 29 -33.52 -17.16 11.30
N GLY A 30 -33.84 -18.39 10.92
CA GLY A 30 -33.19 -19.15 9.87
C GLY A 30 -33.25 -18.56 8.46
N CYS A 31 -32.16 -18.75 7.74
CA CYS A 31 -32.03 -19.16 6.33
C CYS A 31 -30.61 -19.76 6.28
N CYS A 32 -30.42 -21.08 6.33
CA CYS A 32 -30.17 -21.95 5.18
C CYS A 32 -29.88 -23.37 5.73
N GLY A 33 -30.33 -24.39 5.02
CA GLY A 33 -30.29 -25.79 5.47
C GLY A 33 -28.90 -26.43 5.59
N GLY A 34 -28.88 -27.47 6.43
CA GLY A 34 -28.05 -28.68 6.45
C GLY A 34 -26.66 -28.69 5.80
N GLY A 35 -25.68 -29.08 6.61
CA GLY A 35 -24.43 -29.71 6.14
C GLY A 35 -23.18 -29.00 6.64
N GLY A 36 -22.42 -29.68 7.50
CA GLY A 36 -21.20 -29.17 8.12
C GLY A 36 -20.17 -28.64 7.11
N GLY A 37 -19.65 -27.46 7.41
CA GLY A 37 -18.54 -26.82 6.70
C GLY A 37 -18.32 -25.45 7.34
N GLY A 38 -17.10 -25.18 7.78
CA GLY A 38 -16.77 -24.03 8.64
C GLY A 38 -17.28 -22.69 8.09
N CYS A 39 -17.60 -21.79 9.01
CA CYS A 39 -17.96 -20.42 8.69
C CYS A 39 -16.74 -19.73 8.05
N ALA A 40 -16.69 -19.69 6.72
CA ALA A 40 -15.96 -18.64 6.05
C ALA A 40 -16.56 -17.30 6.53
N PRO A 41 -15.75 -16.29 6.87
CA PRO A 41 -16.28 -14.99 7.23
C PRO A 41 -17.18 -14.49 6.10
N PRO A 42 -18.35 -13.91 6.41
CA PRO A 42 -19.24 -13.38 5.39
C PRO A 42 -18.46 -12.36 4.54
N PRO A 43 -18.70 -12.32 3.21
CA PRO A 43 -18.13 -11.26 2.39
C PRO A 43 -18.53 -9.90 2.99
N PRO A 44 -17.63 -8.91 3.01
CA PRO A 44 -17.94 -7.59 3.55
C PRO A 44 -19.21 -7.05 2.90
N PRO A 45 -20.06 -6.32 3.65
CA PRO A 45 -21.32 -5.82 3.12
C PRO A 45 -21.07 -4.98 1.85
N PRO A 46 -21.99 -5.01 0.87
CA PRO A 46 -21.83 -4.27 -0.36
C PRO A 46 -21.66 -2.78 -0.05
N VAL A 47 -20.50 -2.22 -0.43
CA VAL A 47 -20.09 -0.86 -0.09
C VAL A 47 -21.05 0.20 -0.68
N CYS A 48 -21.86 -0.17 -1.68
CA CYS A 48 -22.77 0.74 -2.39
C CYS A 48 -24.25 0.39 -2.22
N GLY A 49 -24.71 0.04 -1.01
CA GLY A 49 -26.12 -0.27 -0.74
C GLY A 49 -27.12 0.84 -1.11
N GLY A 50 -26.67 2.09 -1.25
CA GLY A 50 -27.47 3.24 -1.71
C GLY A 50 -27.36 3.56 -3.20
N GLY A 51 -26.66 2.74 -3.98
CA GLY A 51 -26.32 3.04 -5.38
C GLY A 51 -25.20 4.09 -5.52
N CYS A 52 -24.72 4.26 -6.75
CA CYS A 52 -23.71 5.26 -7.11
C CYS A 52 -24.35 6.35 -7.99
N GLY A 53 -23.83 7.59 -7.88
CA GLY A 53 -24.30 8.71 -8.70
C GLY A 53 -24.12 8.49 -10.20
N ARG A 54 -24.79 9.30 -11.03
CA ARG A 54 -24.64 9.22 -12.49
C ARG A 54 -23.17 9.35 -12.89
N GLY A 55 -22.68 8.41 -13.73
CA GLY A 55 -21.29 8.36 -14.17
C GLY A 55 -20.34 7.64 -13.20
N TYR A 56 -20.87 7.00 -12.15
CA TYR A 56 -20.12 6.14 -11.23
C TYR A 56 -20.68 4.72 -11.23
N GLN A 57 -19.82 3.73 -11.00
CA GLN A 57 -20.18 2.32 -10.83
C GLN A 57 -19.71 1.84 -9.47
N CYS A 58 -20.41 0.83 -8.94
CA CYS A 58 -20.02 0.20 -7.69
C CYS A 58 -18.86 -0.75 -7.92
N GLY A 59 -17.75 -0.53 -7.22
CA GLY A 59 -16.57 -1.39 -7.21
C GLY A 59 -16.30 -1.95 -5.81
N GLN A 60 -15.16 -2.60 -5.67
CA GLN A 60 -14.76 -3.27 -4.43
C GLN A 60 -14.66 -2.32 -3.22
N TYR A 61 -14.23 -1.08 -3.45
CA TYR A 61 -14.00 -0.08 -2.39
C TYR A 61 -15.05 1.04 -2.35
N GLY A 62 -16.17 0.86 -3.06
CA GLY A 62 -17.23 1.87 -3.18
C GLY A 62 -17.41 2.36 -4.60
N CYS A 63 -17.98 3.57 -4.74
CA CYS A 63 -18.29 4.14 -6.05
C CYS A 63 -17.03 4.71 -6.72
N TYR A 64 -16.73 4.25 -7.92
CA TYR A 64 -15.65 4.77 -8.76
C TYR A 64 -16.20 5.37 -10.05
N ARG A 65 -15.47 6.32 -10.62
CA ARG A 65 -15.90 7.02 -11.83
C ARG A 65 -15.77 6.13 -13.05
N MET A 66 -16.86 5.99 -13.80
CA MET A 66 -16.88 5.30 -15.08
C MET A 66 -16.10 6.10 -16.12
N ARG A 67 -15.05 5.49 -16.66
CA ARG A 67 -14.38 6.00 -17.85
C ARG A 67 -14.83 5.19 -19.05
N ALA A 68 -15.14 5.89 -20.14
CA ALA A 68 -15.43 5.21 -21.41
C ALA A 68 -14.14 4.52 -21.88
N LYS A 69 -14.01 3.23 -21.60
CA LYS A 69 -13.07 2.37 -22.33
C LYS A 69 -13.61 2.35 -23.75
N VAL A 70 -12.90 2.97 -24.69
CA VAL A 70 -13.28 2.98 -26.11
C VAL A 70 -13.25 1.53 -26.60
N SER A 71 -14.38 0.83 -26.47
CA SER A 71 -14.56 -0.53 -26.98
C SER A 71 -14.87 -0.44 -28.47
N GLY A 72 -13.92 0.07 -29.24
CA GLY A 72 -13.95 0.08 -30.70
C GLY A 72 -13.31 -1.19 -31.23
N ALA A 73 -14.02 -2.32 -31.16
CA ALA A 73 -13.59 -3.56 -31.77
C ALA A 73 -13.65 -3.45 -33.30
N LYS A 74 -12.56 -2.94 -33.91
CA LYS A 74 -12.06 -3.21 -35.29
C LYS A 74 -10.96 -2.24 -35.78
N THR A 75 -10.53 -1.25 -35.00
CA THR A 75 -9.41 -0.34 -35.34
C THR A 75 -8.11 -0.60 -34.58
N LEU A 76 -8.02 -1.72 -33.83
CA LEU A 76 -6.89 -2.01 -32.93
C LEU A 76 -5.57 -2.36 -33.63
N ASN A 77 -5.54 -2.65 -34.93
CA ASN A 77 -4.26 -2.92 -35.62
C ASN A 77 -3.57 -1.67 -36.20
N VAL A 78 -4.23 -0.49 -36.22
CA VAL A 78 -3.62 0.74 -36.77
C VAL A 78 -3.16 1.70 -35.66
N LEU A 79 -3.64 1.54 -34.42
CA LEU A 79 -3.24 2.38 -33.28
C LEU A 79 -2.29 1.68 -32.29
N GLN A 80 -2.07 0.37 -32.41
CA GLN A 80 -1.25 -0.38 -31.46
C GLN A 80 0.25 -0.16 -31.66
N GLU A 81 0.69 0.31 -32.83
CA GLU A 81 2.07 0.76 -33.03
C GLU A 81 2.29 2.21 -32.55
N GLY A 82 1.27 3.07 -32.56
CA GLY A 82 1.38 4.47 -32.11
C GLY A 82 1.19 4.69 -30.59
N ASN A 83 0.61 3.73 -29.86
CA ASN A 83 0.26 3.90 -28.44
C ASN A 83 1.36 3.40 -27.47
N LYS A 84 2.29 2.56 -27.93
CA LYS A 84 3.46 2.18 -27.11
C LYS A 84 4.36 3.39 -26.83
N ASP A 85 4.51 4.28 -27.81
CA ASP A 85 5.27 5.51 -27.66
C ASP A 85 4.57 6.51 -26.71
N GLN A 86 3.24 6.56 -26.74
CA GLN A 86 2.47 7.43 -25.85
C GLN A 86 2.49 6.97 -24.39
N LEU A 87 2.45 5.65 -24.14
CA LEU A 87 2.62 5.07 -22.81
C LEU A 87 4.06 5.21 -22.28
N ALA A 88 5.06 5.15 -23.17
CA ALA A 88 6.45 5.40 -22.82
C ALA A 88 6.68 6.85 -22.35
N GLN A 89 5.94 7.82 -22.90
CA GLN A 89 6.04 9.25 -22.56
C GLN A 89 5.25 9.69 -21.32
N LEU A 90 4.46 8.82 -20.69
CA LEU A 90 3.78 9.18 -19.44
C LEU A 90 4.79 9.35 -18.29
N THR A 91 4.60 10.39 -17.50
CA THR A 91 5.36 10.58 -16.26
C THR A 91 5.09 9.43 -15.28
N PRO A 92 5.98 9.14 -14.32
CA PRO A 92 5.72 8.08 -13.35
C PRO A 92 4.43 8.28 -12.55
N ASP A 93 4.09 9.52 -12.19
CA ASP A 93 2.81 9.84 -11.55
C ASP A 93 1.60 9.54 -12.46
N GLN A 94 1.72 9.81 -13.77
CA GLN A 94 0.65 9.48 -14.72
C GLN A 94 0.47 7.96 -14.86
N LYS A 95 1.57 7.20 -14.91
CA LYS A 95 1.54 5.73 -14.96
C LYS A 95 0.94 5.15 -13.67
N PHE A 96 1.36 5.66 -12.52
CA PHE A 96 0.81 5.28 -11.22
C PHE A 96 -0.69 5.56 -11.15
N LYS A 97 -1.11 6.78 -11.48
CA LYS A 97 -2.53 7.15 -11.49
C LYS A 97 -3.35 6.33 -12.47
N ALA A 98 -2.83 6.08 -13.68
CA ALA A 98 -3.50 5.25 -14.67
C ALA A 98 -3.78 3.83 -14.15
N CYS A 99 -2.81 3.22 -13.46
CA CYS A 99 -3.02 1.92 -12.80
C CYS A 99 -4.12 1.98 -11.74
N CYS A 100 -4.16 3.02 -10.89
CA CYS A 100 -5.22 3.18 -9.91
C CYS A 100 -6.62 3.31 -10.55
N GLU A 101 -6.70 4.00 -11.67
CA GLU A 101 -7.96 4.15 -12.43
C GLU A 101 -8.38 2.83 -13.07
N GLU A 102 -7.43 2.04 -13.57
CA GLU A 102 -7.69 0.70 -14.12
C GLU A 102 -8.15 -0.29 -13.06
N ARG A 103 -7.66 -0.16 -11.82
CA ARG A 103 -8.11 -0.93 -10.65
C ARG A 103 -9.39 -0.38 -10.02
N GLU A 104 -10.05 0.58 -10.67
CA GLU A 104 -11.38 1.07 -10.29
C GLU A 104 -11.41 1.64 -8.86
N LEU A 105 -10.32 2.30 -8.46
CA LEU A 105 -10.26 2.95 -7.16
C LEU A 105 -11.18 4.19 -7.11
N PRO A 106 -11.87 4.43 -5.97
CA PRO A 106 -12.74 5.60 -5.82
C PRO A 106 -11.92 6.90 -5.75
N ASP A 107 -12.56 8.04 -6.02
CA ASP A 107 -11.87 9.34 -6.14
C ASP A 107 -11.08 9.74 -4.88
N GLY A 108 -11.59 9.36 -3.69
CA GLY A 108 -10.86 9.54 -2.43
C GLY A 108 -9.47 8.89 -2.46
N CYS A 109 -9.38 7.70 -3.07
CA CYS A 109 -8.12 6.98 -3.25
C CYS A 109 -7.28 7.55 -4.41
N LEU A 110 -7.92 7.99 -5.51
CA LEU A 110 -7.20 8.60 -6.64
C LEU A 110 -6.41 9.84 -6.24
N SER A 111 -6.84 10.56 -5.19
CA SER A 111 -6.08 11.67 -4.61
C SER A 111 -4.71 11.25 -4.05
N LYS A 112 -4.51 9.97 -3.76
CA LYS A 112 -3.25 9.38 -3.25
C LYS A 112 -2.41 8.72 -4.34
N CYS A 113 -2.89 8.61 -5.57
CA CYS A 113 -2.19 7.90 -6.65
C CYS A 113 -1.13 8.76 -7.35
N THR A 114 -0.28 9.43 -6.56
CA THR A 114 0.93 10.11 -7.01
C THR A 114 2.02 9.87 -5.97
N TYR A 115 3.29 9.89 -6.38
CA TYR A 115 4.41 9.71 -5.45
C TYR A 115 4.56 10.88 -4.45
N ARG A 116 3.89 12.01 -4.71
CA ARG A 116 3.83 13.15 -3.79
C ARG A 116 2.74 12.98 -2.72
N THR A 117 1.59 12.43 -3.08
CA THR A 117 0.43 12.32 -2.18
C THR A 117 0.30 10.97 -1.51
N PHE A 118 0.96 9.93 -2.04
CA PHE A 118 1.12 8.66 -1.36
C PHE A 118 2.20 8.78 -0.29
N THR A 119 1.80 9.12 0.93
CA THR A 119 2.71 9.37 2.06
C THR A 119 2.38 8.47 3.25
N ARG A 120 3.31 8.37 4.21
CA ARG A 120 3.07 7.72 5.50
C ARG A 120 1.82 8.28 6.20
N SER A 121 1.65 9.60 6.20
CA SER A 121 0.50 10.25 6.83
C SER A 121 -0.82 9.93 6.13
N ALA A 122 -0.83 9.82 4.79
CA ALA A 122 -1.99 9.37 4.05
C ALA A 122 -2.38 7.93 4.43
N LEU A 123 -1.41 7.01 4.47
CA LEU A 123 -1.65 5.62 4.89
C LEU A 123 -2.13 5.52 6.34
N GLN A 124 -1.58 6.32 7.25
CA GLN A 124 -2.06 6.38 8.63
C GLN A 124 -3.50 6.89 8.70
N ALA A 125 -3.84 7.94 7.94
CA ALA A 125 -5.21 8.44 7.90
C ALA A 125 -6.20 7.40 7.34
N MET A 126 -5.80 6.66 6.30
CA MET A 126 -6.58 5.53 5.77
C MET A 126 -6.76 4.43 6.84
N TYR A 127 -5.70 4.10 7.58
CA TYR A 127 -5.70 3.10 8.64
C TYR A 127 -6.66 3.46 9.77
N PHE A 128 -6.60 4.70 10.26
CA PHE A 128 -7.49 5.23 11.30
C PHE A 128 -8.88 5.60 10.79
N LYS A 129 -9.18 5.31 9.51
CA LYS A 129 -10.46 5.64 8.86
C LYS A 129 -10.82 7.12 8.91
N SER A 130 -9.80 7.98 9.01
CA SER A 130 -9.95 9.44 8.93
C SER A 130 -9.78 9.98 7.51
N ASP A 131 -9.34 9.13 6.56
CA ASP A 131 -9.33 9.42 5.13
C ASP A 131 -10.58 8.81 4.45
N ALA A 132 -11.03 9.43 3.35
CA ALA A 132 -12.14 8.92 2.55
C ALA A 132 -11.78 7.64 1.79
N CYS A 133 -10.49 7.37 1.56
CA CYS A 133 -10.01 6.13 0.98
C CYS A 133 -9.89 5.04 2.05
N PRO A 134 -10.57 3.88 1.89
CA PRO A 134 -10.46 2.79 2.86
C PRO A 134 -9.08 2.13 2.83
N ILE A 135 -8.58 1.67 3.98
CA ILE A 135 -7.27 1.02 4.12
C ILE A 135 -7.09 -0.21 3.20
N GLN A 136 -8.18 -0.91 2.85
CA GLN A 136 -8.16 -2.06 1.96
C GLN A 136 -7.65 -1.70 0.55
N ALA A 137 -7.89 -0.46 0.10
CA ALA A 137 -7.38 0.02 -1.19
C ALA A 137 -5.86 0.31 -1.15
N ALA A 138 -5.22 0.39 0.02
CA ALA A 138 -3.80 0.69 0.12
C ALA A 138 -2.92 -0.33 -0.59
N ALA A 139 -3.28 -1.62 -0.54
CA ALA A 139 -2.55 -2.68 -1.23
C ALA A 139 -2.54 -2.46 -2.75
N ASP A 140 -3.67 -2.02 -3.32
CA ASP A 140 -3.80 -1.74 -4.75
C ASP A 140 -3.05 -0.46 -5.15
N ILE A 141 -3.11 0.58 -4.31
CA ILE A 141 -2.33 1.81 -4.51
C ILE A 141 -0.83 1.47 -4.47
N GLN A 142 -0.39 0.66 -3.52
CA GLN A 142 1.01 0.26 -3.39
C GLN A 142 1.48 -0.63 -4.54
N PHE A 143 0.65 -1.58 -4.98
CA PHE A 143 0.88 -2.38 -6.18
C PHE A 143 1.09 -1.49 -7.41
N CYS A 144 0.23 -0.48 -7.58
CA CYS A 144 0.32 0.46 -8.69
C CYS A 144 1.56 1.35 -8.61
N ALA A 145 1.94 1.82 -7.41
CA ALA A 145 3.18 2.57 -7.20
C ALA A 145 4.42 1.74 -7.56
N ALA A 146 4.42 0.45 -7.23
CA ALA A 146 5.53 -0.46 -7.53
C ALA A 146 5.41 -1.14 -8.91
N GLN A 147 4.41 -0.79 -9.72
CA GLN A 147 4.12 -1.44 -11.01
C GLN A 147 4.12 -2.98 -10.97
N GLY A 148 3.69 -3.57 -9.86
CA GLY A 148 3.64 -5.02 -9.71
C GLY A 148 4.99 -5.76 -9.72
N ARG A 149 6.10 -5.09 -9.37
CA ARG A 149 7.46 -5.66 -9.39
C ARG A 149 8.06 -5.87 -8.01
N ASP A 150 9.15 -6.63 -7.97
CA ASP A 150 9.94 -6.91 -6.77
C ASP A 150 11.08 -5.88 -6.61
N HIS A 151 11.05 -5.13 -5.51
CA HIS A 151 12.06 -4.11 -5.17
C HIS A 151 12.86 -4.45 -3.92
N ARG A 152 12.82 -5.70 -3.43
CA ARG A 152 13.45 -6.09 -2.16
C ARG A 152 14.93 -5.71 -2.07
N ASP A 153 15.70 -5.91 -3.14
CA ASP A 153 17.12 -5.53 -3.19
C ASP A 153 17.34 -4.01 -3.01
N CYS A 154 16.50 -3.19 -3.65
CA CYS A 154 16.57 -1.74 -3.48
C CYS A 154 16.17 -1.34 -2.06
N CYS A 155 15.08 -1.89 -1.54
CA CYS A 155 14.58 -1.60 -0.21
C CYS A 155 15.58 -1.98 0.89
N GLN A 156 16.21 -3.15 0.79
CA GLN A 156 17.22 -3.59 1.75
C GLN A 156 18.41 -2.63 1.78
N ARG A 157 18.92 -2.23 0.62
CA ARG A 157 20.01 -1.24 0.51
C ARG A 157 19.61 0.16 0.97
N ASN A 158 18.34 0.52 0.85
CA ASN A 158 17.80 1.81 1.31
C ASN A 158 17.26 1.76 2.75
N GLY A 159 17.69 0.78 3.55
CA GLY A 159 17.43 0.76 4.98
C GLY A 159 16.01 0.38 5.39
N VAL A 160 15.17 -0.16 4.49
CA VAL A 160 13.81 -0.60 4.88
C VAL A 160 13.85 -1.68 5.96
N THR A 161 14.92 -2.47 6.02
CA THR A 161 15.12 -3.51 7.03
C THR A 161 15.72 -3.00 8.34
N THR A 162 16.01 -1.70 8.48
CA THR A 162 16.57 -1.14 9.73
C THR A 162 15.50 -0.76 10.75
N THR A 163 14.23 -0.93 10.42
CA THR A 163 13.13 -0.77 11.39
C THR A 163 13.14 -1.88 12.44
N LEU A 164 12.37 -1.71 13.51
CA LEU A 164 12.16 -2.73 14.53
C LEU A 164 11.60 -4.05 13.96
N ALA A 165 10.87 -4.00 12.85
CA ALA A 165 10.28 -5.18 12.21
C ALA A 165 11.26 -5.91 11.25
N GLY A 166 12.44 -5.33 11.00
CA GLY A 166 13.52 -5.98 10.25
C GLY A 166 13.12 -6.38 8.82
N GLU A 167 13.51 -7.58 8.42
CA GLU A 167 13.21 -8.14 7.08
C GLU A 167 11.73 -8.30 6.77
N LYS A 168 10.84 -8.30 7.79
CA LYS A 168 9.39 -8.37 7.56
C LYS A 168 8.89 -7.22 6.71
N CYS A 169 9.57 -6.07 6.73
CA CYS A 169 9.20 -4.91 5.92
C CYS A 169 9.44 -5.09 4.42
N LEU A 170 10.25 -6.07 4.02
CA LEU A 170 10.46 -6.39 2.60
C LEU A 170 9.19 -6.90 1.92
N ILE A 171 8.20 -7.34 2.68
CA ILE A 171 6.89 -7.74 2.14
C ILE A 171 6.20 -6.60 1.38
N PHE A 172 6.43 -5.35 1.78
CA PHE A 172 5.91 -4.15 1.09
C PHE A 172 6.68 -3.77 -0.17
N CYS A 173 7.87 -4.33 -0.34
CA CYS A 173 8.73 -4.08 -1.49
C CYS A 173 8.51 -5.10 -2.61
N ASP A 174 8.01 -6.29 -2.26
CA ASP A 174 7.58 -7.28 -3.22
C ASP A 174 6.10 -7.10 -3.55
N GLN A 175 5.83 -6.42 -4.66
CA GLN A 175 4.46 -6.14 -5.10
C GLN A 175 4.05 -7.01 -6.27
N ARG A 176 4.69 -8.16 -6.49
CA ARG A 176 4.27 -9.09 -7.54
C ARG A 176 2.83 -9.59 -7.30
N PRO A 177 2.02 -9.79 -8.36
CA PRO A 177 0.68 -10.34 -8.22
C PRO A 177 0.69 -11.64 -7.40
N GLY A 178 -0.28 -11.78 -6.50
CA GLY A 178 -0.38 -12.95 -5.60
C GLY A 178 0.20 -12.73 -4.21
N ASN A 179 1.01 -11.69 -3.99
CA ASN A 179 1.47 -11.30 -2.65
C ASN A 179 0.62 -10.14 -2.12
N VAL A 180 -0.59 -10.44 -1.63
CA VAL A 180 -1.45 -9.42 -0.99
C VAL A 180 -1.03 -9.27 0.47
N THR A 181 -0.40 -8.14 0.80
CA THR A 181 -0.04 -7.82 2.17
C THR A 181 -1.23 -7.20 2.88
N GLN A 182 -1.63 -7.77 4.01
CA GLN A 182 -2.61 -7.13 4.88
C GLN A 182 -1.90 -6.07 5.73
N LEU A 183 -2.29 -4.81 5.57
CA LEU A 183 -1.77 -3.70 6.36
C LEU A 183 -2.36 -3.75 7.78
N ASP A 184 -1.81 -4.63 8.62
CA ASP A 184 -2.12 -4.71 10.05
C ASP A 184 -1.19 -3.83 10.92
N LEU A 185 -1.46 -3.79 12.23
CA LEU A 185 -0.67 -2.99 13.19
C LEU A 185 0.78 -3.46 13.33
N THR A 186 1.06 -4.73 13.07
CA THR A 186 2.39 -5.35 13.20
C THR A 186 3.38 -4.72 12.22
N TYR A 187 2.86 -4.15 11.14
CA TYR A 187 3.64 -3.53 10.07
C TYR A 187 3.81 -2.02 10.21
N LEU A 188 3.22 -1.38 11.23
CA LEU A 188 3.41 0.06 11.48
C LEU A 188 4.89 0.48 11.56
N PRO A 189 5.81 -0.30 12.16
CA PRO A 189 7.23 0.04 12.14
C PRO A 189 7.80 0.16 10.72
N CYS A 190 7.31 -0.64 9.76
CA CYS A 190 7.76 -0.58 8.37
C CYS A 190 7.43 0.75 7.70
N LEU A 191 6.36 1.42 8.13
CA LEU A 191 5.97 2.72 7.59
C LEU A 191 6.95 3.85 7.97
N GLU A 192 7.88 3.62 8.91
CA GLU A 192 8.95 4.58 9.23
C GLU A 192 9.88 4.82 8.04
N HIS A 193 10.11 3.80 7.23
CA HIS A 193 10.91 3.88 6.01
C HIS A 193 10.04 3.86 4.75
N PHE A 194 8.78 4.30 4.86
CA PHE A 194 7.85 4.33 3.73
C PHE A 194 8.37 5.18 2.55
N ASP A 195 8.99 6.32 2.81
CA ASP A 195 9.58 7.14 1.75
C ASP A 195 10.78 6.46 1.07
N ASN A 196 11.53 5.62 1.80
CA ASN A 196 12.63 4.82 1.25
C ASN A 196 12.11 3.68 0.36
N MET A 197 10.97 3.08 0.72
CA MET A 197 10.28 2.12 -0.16
C MET A 197 9.80 2.83 -1.44
N LYS A 198 9.13 3.98 -1.27
CA LYS A 198 8.55 4.75 -2.37
C LYS A 198 9.61 5.30 -3.33
N SER A 199 10.79 5.67 -2.83
CA SER A 199 11.89 6.13 -3.68
C SER A 199 12.39 5.01 -4.60
N CYS A 200 12.47 3.77 -4.11
CA CYS A 200 12.79 2.60 -4.94
C CYS A 200 11.79 2.42 -6.08
N PHE A 201 10.50 2.53 -5.79
CA PHE A 201 9.45 2.40 -6.80
C PHE A 201 9.54 3.50 -7.87
N TRP A 202 9.75 4.76 -7.45
CA TRP A 202 9.92 5.89 -8.36
C TRP A 202 11.17 5.74 -9.25
N PHE A 203 12.28 5.31 -8.65
CA PHE A 203 13.54 5.17 -9.37
C PHE A 203 13.44 4.12 -10.48
N ASP A 204 12.84 2.97 -10.18
CA ASP A 204 12.61 1.89 -11.14
C ASP A 204 11.69 2.34 -12.30
N MET A 205 10.72 3.24 -12.03
CA MET A 205 9.88 3.86 -13.07
C MET A 205 10.62 4.82 -14.00
N THR A 206 11.68 5.45 -13.51
CA THR A 206 12.42 6.50 -14.22
C THR A 206 13.66 5.96 -14.94
N HIS A 207 14.27 4.90 -14.42
CA HIS A 207 15.53 4.34 -14.93
C HIS A 207 15.37 2.94 -15.53
N GLY A 208 14.18 2.35 -15.41
CA GLY A 208 13.84 1.04 -15.95
C GLY A 208 14.01 -0.11 -14.94
N PRO A 209 13.50 -1.31 -15.28
CA PRO A 209 13.44 -2.45 -14.38
C PRO A 209 14.82 -2.89 -13.90
N GLY A 210 15.01 -2.99 -12.58
CA GLY A 210 16.26 -3.49 -11.99
C GLY A 210 17.34 -2.42 -11.85
N ALA A 211 17.05 -1.17 -12.20
CA ALA A 211 17.92 -0.06 -11.88
C ALA A 211 17.95 0.13 -10.35
N SER A 212 19.12 0.00 -9.74
CA SER A 212 19.29 0.27 -8.32
C SER A 212 19.54 1.76 -8.09
N LEU A 213 18.83 2.37 -7.13
CA LEU A 213 19.23 3.68 -6.60
C LEU A 213 20.71 3.61 -6.23
N PRO A 214 21.53 4.62 -6.60
CA PRO A 214 22.85 4.74 -6.00
C PRO A 214 22.66 4.74 -4.47
N PRO A 215 23.56 4.10 -3.70
CA PRO A 215 23.44 4.09 -2.26
C PRO A 215 23.25 5.53 -1.81
N ALA A 216 22.16 5.79 -1.08
CA ALA A 216 21.95 7.08 -0.44
C ALA A 216 23.27 7.43 0.22
N ALA A 217 23.94 8.49 -0.24
CA ALA A 217 25.20 8.91 0.31
C ALA A 217 24.99 8.92 1.82
N LEU A 218 25.63 7.98 2.52
CA LEU A 218 25.62 7.95 3.97
C LEU A 218 25.90 9.39 4.40
N PRO A 219 25.18 9.95 5.38
CA PRO A 219 25.60 11.22 5.93
C PRO A 219 27.06 11.05 6.36
N SER A 220 27.98 11.69 5.63
CA SER A 220 29.40 11.73 5.93
C SER A 220 29.60 12.50 7.24
N ARG A 221 29.25 11.89 8.37
CA ARG A 221 29.88 12.20 9.64
C ARG A 221 31.24 11.54 9.59
N LEU A 222 32.28 12.38 9.70
CA LEU A 222 33.71 12.12 9.53
C LEU A 222 34.24 12.16 8.09
N ALA A 223 34.22 13.35 7.49
CA ALA A 223 35.35 13.80 6.70
C ALA A 223 35.73 15.22 7.15
N HIS A 224 36.48 15.30 8.25
CA HIS A 224 37.24 16.50 8.57
C HIS A 224 38.43 16.52 7.61
N GLN A 225 38.32 17.25 6.50
CA GLN A 225 39.48 17.54 5.65
C GLN A 225 39.58 19.05 5.43
N PRO A 226 40.70 19.67 5.82
CA PRO A 226 40.86 21.12 5.76
C PRO A 226 40.92 21.63 4.32
N ARG A 227 40.26 22.77 4.08
CA ARG A 227 40.25 23.50 2.82
C ARG A 227 41.69 23.79 2.35
N LYS A 228 42.12 23.20 1.23
CA LYS A 228 43.21 23.77 0.43
C LYS A 228 42.60 24.70 -0.62
N ILE A 229 42.85 25.99 -0.43
CA ILE A 229 42.57 27.06 -1.39
C ILE A 229 43.58 26.92 -2.53
N ALA A 230 43.12 26.67 -3.75
CA ALA A 230 43.95 26.72 -4.95
C ALA A 230 43.80 28.11 -5.59
N TYR A 231 44.90 28.86 -5.60
CA TYR A 231 45.08 30.13 -6.29
C TYR A 231 45.23 29.88 -7.80
N TYR A 232 44.47 30.58 -8.65
CA TYR A 232 44.72 30.64 -10.09
C TYR A 232 45.93 31.55 -10.34
N ARG A 233 46.97 31.02 -11.02
CA ARG A 233 48.12 31.78 -11.50
C ARG A 233 47.94 32.03 -13.01
N THR A 234 47.84 33.31 -13.37
CA THR A 234 47.91 33.83 -14.74
C THR A 234 49.35 33.84 -15.24
N SER A 235 49.60 33.40 -16.48
CA SER A 235 50.44 34.05 -17.51
C SER A 235 50.94 33.04 -18.55
N GLU A 236 50.51 33.26 -19.80
CA GLU A 236 51.28 33.21 -21.05
C GLU A 236 52.37 32.15 -21.29
N GLU A 237 52.22 31.38 -22.37
CA GLU A 237 53.16 31.25 -23.52
C GLU A 237 52.88 29.92 -24.27
N LYS A 238 52.30 29.98 -25.47
CA LYS A 238 52.95 29.86 -26.79
C LYS A 238 53.29 28.43 -27.23
N PHE A 239 52.72 28.11 -28.39
CA PHE A 239 53.26 27.33 -29.52
C PHE A 239 53.34 25.79 -29.45
N ALA A 240 52.64 25.21 -30.44
CA ALA A 240 53.14 24.26 -31.45
C ALA A 240 52.77 22.78 -31.34
N PHE A 241 52.22 22.34 -32.47
CA PHE A 241 51.89 21.01 -32.98
C PHE A 241 50.65 20.30 -32.42
#